data_AF-A0A847GK75-F1
#
_entry.id   AF-A0A847GK75-F1
#
_cell.length_a   1.000
_cell.length_b   1.000
_cell.length_c   1.000
_cell.angle_alpha   90.00
_cell.angle_beta   90.00
_cell.angle_gamma   90.00
#
_symmetry.space_group_name_H-M   'P 1'
#
loop_
_entity.id
_entity.type
_entity.pdbx_description
1 polymer ?
#
loop_
_entity_poly.entity_id
_entity_poly.type
_entity_poly.pdbx_seq_one_letter_code
_entity_poly.pdbx_strand_id
1 'polypeptide(L)'
;MMVRIAMAVLLLVVCVSNADAWPRRSRSNRSSGTTAIFTGGPQAVAEAKAARSAAQRVKGHLGGGFGGGNAEGVGFSTSSAQHALNSCCFTGQRRVAGSAVVRGSDGWYAVKIYY
;
A
#
# COMPACT_ATOMS: atom_id res chain seq x y z
N MET A 1 12.19 66.58 -29.50
CA MET A 1 11.23 65.49 -29.78
C MET A 1 11.37 64.48 -28.64
N MET A 2 10.27 64.21 -27.95
CA MET A 2 10.23 63.55 -26.64
C MET A 2 10.34 62.03 -26.77
N VAL A 3 11.25 61.38 -26.04
CA VAL A 3 11.22 59.93 -25.79
C VAL A 3 11.10 59.74 -24.28
N ARG A 4 9.88 59.46 -23.83
CA ARG A 4 9.57 59.10 -22.44
C ARG A 4 9.85 57.62 -22.25
N ILE A 5 10.95 57.31 -21.58
CA ILE A 5 11.32 55.94 -21.18
C ILE A 5 10.35 55.53 -20.06
N ALA A 6 9.41 54.65 -20.39
CA ALA A 6 8.48 54.08 -19.43
C ALA A 6 9.20 53.05 -18.55
N MET A 7 9.39 53.44 -17.29
CA MET A 7 9.07 52.68 -16.07
C MET A 7 8.82 51.17 -16.24
N ALA A 8 9.61 50.35 -15.54
CA ALA A 8 9.16 49.75 -14.28
C ALA A 8 10.19 48.73 -13.79
N VAL A 9 11.01 49.16 -12.84
CA VAL A 9 11.82 48.28 -11.98
C VAL A 9 10.84 47.53 -11.07
N LEU A 10 10.56 46.27 -11.36
CA LEU A 10 9.77 45.41 -10.46
C LEU A 10 10.71 44.78 -9.43
N LEU A 11 10.97 45.54 -8.37
CA LEU A 11 11.46 45.03 -7.10
C LEU A 11 10.40 44.10 -6.49
N LEU A 12 10.58 42.78 -6.61
CA LEU A 12 9.89 41.81 -5.76
C LEU A 12 10.83 41.38 -4.64
N VAL A 13 10.62 42.01 -3.50
CA VAL A 13 11.25 41.78 -2.21
C VAL A 13 10.31 40.88 -1.38
N VAL A 14 10.90 39.96 -0.61
CA VAL A 14 10.34 39.08 0.45
C VAL A 14 9.49 37.90 -0.08
N CYS A 15 9.80 36.62 0.18
CA CYS A 15 10.04 36.02 1.49
C CYS A 15 11.15 34.94 1.49
N VAL A 16 12.21 35.18 2.24
CA VAL A 16 13.04 34.11 2.82
C VAL A 16 12.16 33.41 3.85
N SER A 17 11.60 32.23 3.51
CA SER A 17 11.07 31.32 4.51
C SER A 17 12.26 30.54 5.06
N ASN A 18 12.51 30.70 6.36
CA ASN A 18 13.51 29.94 7.08
C ASN A 18 13.34 28.45 6.76
N ALA A 19 14.41 27.84 6.25
CA ALA A 19 14.53 26.40 6.18
C ALA A 19 14.74 25.88 7.61
N ASP A 20 13.69 25.93 8.43
CA ASP A 20 13.60 25.18 9.67
C ASP A 20 13.37 23.71 9.27
N ALA A 21 14.44 23.07 8.76
CA ALA A 21 14.52 21.63 8.64
C ALA A 21 14.64 21.06 10.06
N TRP A 22 13.54 21.14 10.82
CA TRP A 22 13.36 20.33 12.00
C TRP A 22 13.65 18.88 11.60
N PRO A 23 14.42 18.13 12.41
CA PRO A 23 14.44 16.71 12.24
C PRO A 23 13.02 16.25 12.57
N ARG A 24 12.20 16.04 11.55
CA ARG A 24 11.09 15.09 11.64
C ARG A 24 11.76 13.73 11.82
N ARG A 25 12.27 13.49 13.02
CA ARG A 25 12.41 12.17 13.59
C ARG A 25 10.97 11.68 13.65
N SER A 26 10.51 11.11 12.54
CA SER A 26 9.28 10.34 12.47
C SER A 26 9.52 9.19 13.44
N ARG A 27 9.28 9.43 14.72
CA ARG A 27 8.94 8.39 15.65
C ARG A 27 7.66 7.85 15.05
N SER A 28 7.81 6.78 14.26
CA SER A 28 6.71 5.88 14.02
C SER A 28 6.22 5.51 15.40
N ASN A 29 5.13 6.16 15.81
CA ASN A 29 4.33 5.70 16.91
C ASN A 29 3.74 4.39 16.40
N ARG A 30 4.56 3.33 16.41
CA ARG A 30 4.10 1.97 16.40
C ARG A 30 3.34 1.88 17.71
N SER A 31 2.09 2.32 17.68
CA SER A 31 1.07 1.71 18.50
C SER A 31 1.38 0.24 18.36
N SER A 32 1.75 -0.42 19.45
CA SER A 32 1.78 -1.87 19.53
C SER A 32 0.33 -2.35 19.39
N GLY A 33 -0.32 -2.00 18.28
CA GLY A 33 -1.51 -2.66 17.81
C GLY A 33 -1.01 -4.04 17.52
N THR A 34 -1.47 -4.99 18.33
CA THR A 34 -1.28 -6.41 18.15
C THR A 34 -1.31 -6.70 16.66
N THR A 35 -0.14 -6.97 16.06
CA THR A 35 -0.07 -7.42 14.67
C THR A 35 -1.01 -8.60 14.61
N ALA A 36 -2.11 -8.46 13.87
CA ALA A 36 -3.14 -9.46 13.95
C ALA A 36 -2.56 -10.78 13.41
N ILE A 37 -2.37 -11.75 14.31
CA ILE A 37 -1.86 -13.06 13.97
C ILE A 37 -2.98 -13.79 13.23
N PHE A 38 -2.70 -14.21 12.00
CA PHE A 38 -3.61 -15.05 11.23
C PHE A 38 -3.25 -16.50 11.51
N THR A 39 -4.19 -17.26 12.05
CA THR A 39 -4.00 -18.64 12.48
C THR A 39 -4.61 -19.64 11.49
N GLY A 40 -4.24 -20.91 11.63
CA GLY A 40 -4.66 -21.99 10.73
C GLY A 40 -3.68 -22.27 9.60
N GLY A 41 -4.13 -23.05 8.61
CA GLY A 41 -3.35 -23.39 7.42
C GLY A 41 -3.24 -22.24 6.41
N PRO A 42 -2.43 -22.40 5.35
CA PRO A 42 -2.11 -21.33 4.41
C PRO A 42 -3.34 -20.82 3.65
N GLN A 43 -4.33 -21.69 3.37
CA GLN A 43 -5.60 -21.30 2.77
C GLN A 43 -6.44 -20.41 3.70
N ALA A 44 -6.61 -20.81 4.96
CA ALA A 44 -7.36 -20.03 5.95
C ALA A 44 -6.73 -18.64 6.18
N VAL A 45 -5.39 -18.59 6.20
CA VAL A 45 -4.67 -17.32 6.29
C VAL A 45 -4.90 -16.44 5.06
N ALA A 46 -4.88 -17.00 3.85
CA ALA A 46 -5.16 -16.25 2.63
C ALA A 46 -6.56 -15.62 2.65
N GLU A 47 -7.58 -16.39 3.03
CA GLU A 47 -8.97 -15.94 3.13
C GLU A 47 -9.14 -14.83 4.17
N ALA A 48 -8.64 -15.05 5.38
CA ALA A 48 -8.75 -14.08 6.46
C ALA A 48 -8.04 -12.76 6.12
N LYS A 49 -6.89 -12.83 5.45
CA LYS A 49 -6.16 -11.64 5.00
C LYS A 49 -6.86 -10.92 3.86
N ALA A 50 -7.32 -11.64 2.83
CA ALA A 50 -8.06 -11.02 1.72
C ALA A 50 -9.33 -10.31 2.21
N ALA A 51 -10.07 -10.93 3.14
CA ALA A 51 -11.24 -10.34 3.78
C ALA A 51 -10.90 -9.08 4.58
N ARG A 52 -9.85 -9.13 5.41
CA ARG A 52 -9.40 -7.95 6.17
C ARG A 52 -8.90 -6.83 5.24
N SER A 53 -8.14 -7.16 4.20
CA SER A 53 -7.67 -6.19 3.20
C SER A 53 -8.84 -5.49 2.52
N ALA A 54 -9.88 -6.23 2.13
CA ALA A 54 -11.09 -5.66 1.53
C ALA A 54 -11.86 -4.76 2.51
N ALA A 55 -12.02 -5.19 3.77
CA ALA A 55 -12.71 -4.43 4.81
C ALA A 55 -11.99 -3.11 5.15
N GLN A 56 -10.65 -3.13 5.16
CA GLN A 56 -9.81 -1.97 5.51
C GLN A 56 -9.34 -1.18 4.29
N ARG A 57 -9.66 -1.63 3.07
CA ARG A 57 -9.17 -1.11 1.79
C ARG A 57 -7.64 -1.03 1.70
N VAL A 58 -6.95 -2.02 2.27
CA VAL A 58 -5.48 -2.10 2.28
C VAL A 58 -4.99 -2.89 1.08
N LYS A 59 -4.18 -2.24 0.24
CA LYS A 59 -3.61 -2.79 -1.01
C LYS A 59 -2.15 -3.18 -0.80
N GLY A 60 -1.90 -3.97 0.24
CA GLY A 60 -0.56 -4.31 0.68
C GLY A 60 -0.53 -5.43 1.72
N HIS A 61 0.67 -5.80 2.16
CA HIS A 61 0.87 -6.85 3.15
C HIS A 61 0.36 -6.43 4.54
N LEU A 62 -0.52 -7.25 5.13
CA LEU A 62 -1.05 -7.03 6.48
C LEU A 62 -0.11 -7.53 7.60
N GLY A 63 0.95 -8.28 7.25
CA GLY A 63 1.77 -8.99 8.24
C GLY A 63 1.03 -10.17 8.88
N GLY A 64 1.46 -10.62 10.07
CA GLY A 64 0.70 -11.59 10.88
C GLY A 64 0.86 -13.08 10.52
N GLY A 65 1.89 -13.45 9.77
CA GLY A 65 2.23 -14.85 9.47
C GLY A 65 1.64 -15.41 8.18
N PHE A 66 2.02 -16.65 7.83
CA PHE A 66 1.67 -17.30 6.55
C PHE A 66 0.99 -18.66 6.73
N GLY A 67 0.60 -19.04 7.96
CA GLY A 67 -0.13 -20.30 8.20
C GLY A 67 0.63 -21.56 7.77
N GLY A 68 1.96 -21.57 7.91
CA GLY A 68 2.81 -22.69 7.45
C GLY A 68 3.39 -22.52 6.05
N GLY A 69 3.00 -21.49 5.30
CA GLY A 69 3.76 -21.01 4.14
C GLY A 69 5.01 -20.21 4.56
N ASN A 70 5.79 -19.76 3.59
CA ASN A 70 6.99 -18.95 3.83
C ASN A 70 7.00 -17.61 3.06
N ALA A 71 5.98 -17.36 2.22
CA ALA A 71 5.84 -16.11 1.51
C ALA A 71 4.37 -15.82 1.17
N GLU A 72 4.13 -14.54 0.91
CA GLU A 72 2.82 -14.00 0.55
C GLU A 72 2.96 -13.17 -0.72
N GLY A 73 1.99 -13.30 -1.61
CA GLY A 73 1.74 -12.37 -2.70
C GLY A 73 0.40 -11.68 -2.48
N VAL A 74 0.40 -10.36 -2.56
CA VAL A 74 -0.82 -9.54 -2.49
C VAL A 74 -1.12 -8.94 -3.86
N GLY A 75 -2.39 -8.85 -4.21
CA GLY A 75 -2.84 -8.32 -5.49
C GLY A 75 -4.12 -7.49 -5.33
N PHE A 76 -4.32 -6.54 -6.23
CA PHE A 76 -5.53 -5.74 -6.28
C PHE A 76 -5.92 -5.47 -7.74
N SER A 77 -7.22 -5.44 -8.03
CA SER A 77 -7.73 -5.05 -9.34
C SER A 77 -9.10 -4.40 -9.23
N THR A 78 -9.33 -3.33 -10.00
CA THR A 78 -10.67 -2.77 -10.20
C THR A 78 -11.46 -3.52 -11.28
N SER A 79 -10.78 -4.28 -12.14
CA SER A 79 -11.37 -4.91 -13.32
C SER A 79 -12.00 -6.27 -13.02
N SER A 80 -11.25 -7.20 -12.40
CA SER A 80 -11.77 -8.55 -12.12
C SER A 80 -11.02 -9.29 -11.00
N ALA A 81 -11.68 -10.29 -10.42
CA ALA A 81 -11.11 -11.17 -9.41
C ALA A 81 -9.87 -11.93 -9.93
N GLN A 82 -9.95 -12.45 -11.16
CA GLN A 82 -8.86 -13.18 -11.78
C GLN A 82 -7.65 -12.28 -12.03
N HIS A 83 -7.87 -11.04 -12.47
CA HIS A 83 -6.77 -10.09 -12.63
C HIS A 83 -6.08 -9.78 -11.29
N ALA A 84 -6.84 -9.64 -10.20
CA ALA A 84 -6.25 -9.46 -8.87
C ALA A 84 -5.39 -10.67 -8.47
N LEU A 85 -5.86 -11.90 -8.67
CA LEU A 85 -5.08 -13.11 -8.41
C LEU A 85 -3.82 -13.19 -9.28
N ASN A 86 -3.90 -12.80 -10.54
CA ASN A 86 -2.76 -12.82 -11.45
C ASN A 86 -1.72 -11.73 -11.11
N SER A 87 -2.15 -10.63 -10.48
CA SER A 87 -1.27 -9.54 -10.03
C SER A 87 -0.49 -9.83 -8.75
N CYS A 88 -0.82 -10.91 -8.02
CA CYS A 88 -0.09 -11.28 -6.81
C CYS A 88 1.38 -11.59 -7.11
N CYS A 89 2.29 -11.10 -6.27
CA CYS A 89 3.70 -11.43 -6.34
C CYS A 89 3.90 -12.95 -6.38
N PHE A 90 4.91 -13.41 -7.13
CA PHE A 90 5.26 -14.83 -7.34
C PHE A 90 4.25 -15.69 -8.11
N THR A 91 3.18 -15.10 -8.67
CA THR A 91 2.27 -15.85 -9.54
C THR A 91 3.05 -16.46 -10.71
N GLY A 92 2.95 -17.78 -10.86
CA GLY A 92 3.70 -18.54 -11.88
C GLY A 92 5.17 -18.82 -11.55
N GLN A 93 5.68 -18.30 -10.43
CA GLN A 93 7.08 -18.49 -10.01
C GLN A 93 7.20 -19.49 -8.85
N ARG A 94 6.21 -19.55 -7.96
CA ARG A 94 6.23 -20.37 -6.74
C ARG A 94 5.00 -21.24 -6.62
N ARG A 95 5.14 -22.38 -5.93
CA ARG A 95 4.01 -23.28 -5.65
C ARG A 95 3.05 -22.63 -4.65
N VAL A 96 1.80 -22.47 -5.05
CA VAL A 96 0.75 -21.91 -4.21
C VAL A 96 0.38 -22.90 -3.10
N ALA A 97 0.38 -22.43 -1.86
CA ALA A 97 -0.07 -23.16 -0.68
C ALA A 97 -1.52 -22.82 -0.30
N GLY A 98 -1.96 -21.60 -0.61
CA GLY A 98 -3.35 -21.16 -0.46
C GLY A 98 -3.60 -19.87 -1.23
N SER A 99 -4.83 -19.63 -1.65
CA SER A 99 -5.19 -18.39 -2.36
C SER A 99 -6.63 -18.00 -2.09
N ALA A 100 -6.87 -16.69 -2.03
CA ALA A 100 -8.19 -16.13 -1.86
C ALA A 100 -8.30 -14.79 -2.58
N VAL A 101 -9.52 -14.46 -3.00
CA VAL A 101 -9.87 -13.15 -3.53
C VAL A 101 -11.23 -12.73 -2.98
N VAL A 102 -11.33 -11.50 -2.51
CA VAL A 102 -12.53 -10.95 -1.90
C VAL A 102 -12.91 -9.63 -2.58
N ARG A 103 -14.21 -9.44 -2.84
CA ARG A 103 -14.74 -8.17 -3.36
C ARG A 103 -14.80 -7.14 -2.23
N GLY A 104 -14.06 -6.05 -2.39
CA GLY A 104 -14.22 -4.82 -1.60
C GLY A 104 -15.09 -3.80 -2.33
N SER A 105 -15.37 -2.66 -1.68
CA SER A 105 -16.21 -1.61 -2.28
C SER A 105 -15.58 -0.93 -3.49
N ASP A 106 -14.24 -0.98 -3.61
CA ASP A 106 -13.47 -0.29 -4.65
C ASP A 106 -12.72 -1.25 -5.58
N GLY A 107 -12.82 -2.56 -5.39
CA GLY A 107 -12.01 -3.51 -6.16
C GLY A 107 -12.03 -4.93 -5.63
N TRP A 108 -11.15 -5.75 -6.18
CA TRP A 108 -10.92 -7.13 -5.80
C TRP A 108 -9.57 -7.21 -5.10
N TYR A 109 -9.57 -7.76 -3.88
CA TYR A 109 -8.39 -7.90 -3.03
C TYR A 109 -7.98 -9.37 -3.03
N ALA A 110 -6.77 -9.67 -3.49
CA ALA A 110 -6.27 -11.03 -3.61
C ALA A 110 -5.06 -11.25 -2.70
N VAL A 111 -5.00 -12.44 -2.12
CA VAL A 111 -3.86 -12.92 -1.32
C VAL A 111 -3.54 -14.34 -1.77
N LYS A 112 -2.26 -14.62 -2.00
CA LYS A 112 -1.70 -15.96 -2.20
C LYS A 112 -0.64 -16.21 -1.15
N ILE A 113 -0.71 -17.38 -0.52
CA ILE A 113 0.36 -17.91 0.32
C ILE A 113 1.13 -18.95 -0.50
N TYR A 114 2.45 -18.95 -0.38
CA TYR A 114 3.36 -19.85 -1.09
C TYR A 114 4.15 -20.73 -0.14
N TYR A 115 4.55 -21.91 -0.63
CA TYR A 115 5.57 -22.77 -0.01
C TYR A 115 6.98 -22.29 -0.32
#